data_AF-A0A1Q3V4J5-F1
#
_entry.id   AF-A0A1Q3V4J5-F1
#
_cell.length_a   1.000
_cell.length_b   1.000
_cell.length_c   1.000
_cell.angle_alpha   90.00
_cell.angle_beta   90.00
_cell.angle_gamma   90.00
#
_symmetry.space_group_name_H-M   'P 1'
#
loop_
_entity.id
_entity.type
_entity.pdbx_description
1 polymer ?
#
loop_
_entity_poly.entity_id
_entity_poly.type
_entity_poly.pdbx_seq_one_letter_code
_entity_poly.pdbx_strand_id
1 'polypeptide(L)'
;MPKKIEWTDAQDMQIRRMRAEGASWDAIAAVLGVTRWTVIERGRRIGARRPPPDHRPPPESPLRDPLPAGHPRSWGALTQGTVLEGTSYPMPVFAR
;
A
#
# COMPACT_ATOMS: atom_id res chain seq x y z
N MET A 1 6.69 41.63 -10.07
CA MET A 1 6.69 40.85 -8.81
C MET A 1 5.89 39.57 -9.01
N PRO A 2 6.34 38.40 -8.52
CA PRO A 2 5.57 37.17 -8.65
C PRO A 2 4.24 37.28 -7.86
N LYS A 3 3.13 36.88 -8.48
CA LYS A 3 1.81 36.84 -7.81
C LYS A 3 1.78 35.66 -6.84
N LYS A 4 1.51 35.93 -5.56
CA LYS A 4 1.23 34.87 -4.58
C LYS A 4 -0.12 34.24 -4.93
N ILE A 5 -0.14 32.91 -4.97
CA ILE A 5 -1.39 32.15 -5.09
C ILE A 5 -2.08 32.19 -3.73
N GLU A 6 -3.31 32.67 -3.72
CA GLU A 6 -4.19 32.54 -2.57
C GLU A 6 -4.87 31.18 -2.65
N TRP A 7 -4.70 30.37 -1.61
CA TRP A 7 -5.30 29.05 -1.50
C TRP A 7 -6.66 29.15 -0.85
N THR A 8 -7.67 28.60 -1.50
CA THR A 8 -9.03 28.50 -0.96
C THR A 8 -9.25 27.15 -0.28
N ASP A 9 -10.19 27.10 0.66
CA ASP A 9 -10.57 25.85 1.33
C ASP A 9 -11.09 24.80 0.33
N ALA A 10 -11.78 25.24 -0.72
CA ALA A 10 -12.26 24.37 -1.79
C ALA A 10 -11.10 23.68 -2.54
N GLN A 11 -10.03 24.43 -2.84
CA GLN A 11 -8.82 23.85 -3.45
C GLN A 11 -8.14 22.86 -2.51
N ASP A 12 -8.06 23.17 -1.21
CA ASP A 12 -7.49 22.25 -0.23
C ASP A 12 -8.29 20.96 -0.09
N MET A 13 -9.62 21.06 -0.06
CA MET A 13 -10.52 19.90 -0.08
C MET A 13 -10.31 19.06 -1.34
N GLN A 14 -10.15 19.71 -2.50
CA GLN A 14 -9.88 19.02 -3.75
C GLN A 14 -8.54 18.30 -3.75
N ILE A 15 -7.46 18.92 -3.23
CA ILE A 15 -6.16 18.27 -3.06
C ILE A 15 -6.28 17.04 -2.15
N ARG A 16 -6.96 17.17 -1.00
CA ARG A 16 -7.15 16.06 -0.05
C ARG A 16 -7.91 14.91 -0.70
N ARG A 17 -9.03 15.22 -1.37
CA ARG A 17 -9.85 14.23 -2.07
C ARG A 17 -9.06 13.49 -3.13
N MET A 18 -8.42 14.22 -4.05
CA MET A 18 -7.65 13.60 -5.14
C MET A 18 -6.48 12.75 -4.61
N ARG A 19 -5.83 13.17 -3.52
CA ARG A 19 -4.79 12.35 -2.88
C ARG A 19 -5.35 11.09 -2.25
N ALA A 20 -6.48 11.16 -1.57
CA ALA A 20 -7.17 9.99 -1.03
C ALA A 20 -7.59 9.01 -2.14
N GLU A 21 -7.99 9.51 -3.31
CA GLU A 21 -8.30 8.73 -4.51
C GLU A 21 -7.07 8.16 -5.23
N GLY A 22 -5.85 8.45 -4.76
CA GLY A 22 -4.64 7.89 -5.34
C GLY A 22 -3.94 8.76 -6.39
N ALA A 23 -4.45 9.97 -6.68
CA ALA A 23 -3.92 10.82 -7.74
C ALA A 23 -2.47 11.25 -7.49
N SER A 24 -1.72 11.38 -8.58
CA SER A 24 -0.37 11.95 -8.57
C SER A 24 -0.41 13.47 -8.36
N TRP A 25 0.69 14.04 -7.88
CA TRP A 25 0.80 15.50 -7.76
C TRP A 25 0.69 16.20 -9.11
N ASP A 26 1.16 15.56 -10.18
CA ASP A 26 1.08 16.07 -11.54
C ASP A 26 -0.37 16.16 -12.04
N ALA A 27 -1.19 15.15 -11.75
CA ALA A 27 -2.61 15.17 -12.09
C ALA A 27 -3.35 16.28 -11.33
N ILE A 28 -3.06 16.45 -10.04
CA ILE A 28 -3.67 17.50 -9.22
C ILE A 28 -3.25 18.89 -9.71
N ALA A 29 -1.99 19.07 -10.07
CA ALA A 29 -1.46 20.32 -10.62
C ALA A 29 -2.12 20.70 -11.94
N ALA A 30 -2.30 19.74 -12.85
CA ALA A 30 -3.01 19.93 -14.11
C ALA A 30 -4.47 20.38 -13.88
N VAL A 31 -5.17 19.75 -12.92
CA VAL A 31 -6.56 20.09 -12.60
C VAL A 31 -6.69 21.48 -11.96
N LEU A 32 -5.76 21.87 -11.10
CA LEU A 32 -5.77 23.16 -10.41
C LEU A 32 -5.13 24.31 -11.21
N GLY A 33 -4.55 24.01 -12.38
CA GLY A 33 -3.89 25.01 -13.23
C GLY A 33 -2.66 25.65 -12.60
N VAL A 34 -1.95 24.91 -11.74
CA VAL A 34 -0.74 25.39 -11.04
C VAL A 34 0.43 24.45 -11.29
N THR A 35 1.64 24.85 -10.90
CA THR A 35 2.80 23.98 -11.04
C THR A 35 2.76 22.82 -10.04
N ARG A 36 3.37 21.69 -10.42
CA ARG A 36 3.55 20.52 -9.54
C ARG A 36 4.17 20.87 -8.19
N TRP A 37 5.21 21.72 -8.18
CA TRP A 37 5.90 22.11 -6.96
C TRP A 37 4.98 22.85 -5.98
N THR A 38 4.18 23.78 -6.50
CA THR A 38 3.17 24.53 -5.74
C THR A 38 2.17 23.62 -5.04
N VAL A 39 1.69 22.57 -5.72
CA VAL A 39 0.77 21.58 -5.13
C VAL A 39 1.47 20.69 -4.11
N ILE A 40 2.71 20.27 -4.35
CA ILE A 40 3.48 19.44 -3.40
C ILE A 40 3.66 20.18 -2.07
N GLU A 41 4.07 21.45 -2.11
CA GLU A 41 4.24 22.26 -0.91
C GLU A 41 2.91 22.44 -0.16
N ARG A 42 1.85 22.79 -0.88
CA ARG A 42 0.53 22.96 -0.25
C ARG A 42 0.02 21.65 0.34
N GLY A 43 0.07 20.57 -0.44
CA GLY A 43 -0.36 19.23 -0.05
C GLY A 43 0.34 18.74 1.22
N ARG A 44 1.66 18.99 1.35
CA ARG A 44 2.42 18.70 2.57
C ARG A 44 1.92 19.51 3.77
N ARG A 45 1.68 20.81 3.59
CA ARG A 45 1.22 21.72 4.65
C ARG A 45 -0.17 21.34 5.17
N ILE A 46 -1.08 20.89 4.29
CA ILE A 46 -2.45 20.52 4.66
C ILE A 46 -2.64 19.04 5.02
N GLY A 47 -1.56 18.25 5.00
CA GLY A 47 -1.57 16.83 5.34
C GLY A 47 -2.21 15.90 4.31
N ALA A 48 -2.28 16.30 3.03
CA ALA A 48 -2.88 15.48 1.99
C ALA A 48 -2.00 14.24 1.67
N ARG A 49 -2.47 13.06 2.06
CA ARG A 49 -1.74 11.79 1.89
C ARG A 49 -2.40 10.89 0.86
N ARG A 50 -1.56 10.16 0.13
CA ARG A 50 -2.01 9.05 -0.71
C ARG A 50 -2.14 7.81 0.16
N PRO A 51 -3.18 6.98 -0.01
CA PRO A 51 -3.22 5.68 0.65
C PRO A 51 -1.99 4.84 0.26
N PRO A 52 -1.49 3.99 1.17
CA PRO A 52 -0.50 2.98 0.81
C PRO A 52 -1.01 2.16 -0.38
N PRO A 53 -0.13 1.73 -1.30
CA PRO A 53 -0.52 0.79 -2.32
C PRO A 53 -1.01 -0.50 -1.66
N ASP A 54 -1.98 -1.17 -2.28
CA ASP A 54 -2.42 -2.49 -1.82
C ASP A 54 -1.24 -3.45 -1.81
N HIS A 55 -1.14 -4.23 -0.73
CA HIS A 55 -0.10 -5.25 -0.63
C HIS A 55 -0.36 -6.34 -1.66
N ARG A 56 0.54 -6.43 -2.65
CA ARG A 56 0.59 -7.55 -3.59
C ARG A 56 1.69 -8.51 -3.16
N PRO A 57 1.37 -9.77 -2.77
CA PRO A 57 2.41 -10.73 -2.44
C PRO A 57 3.32 -10.96 -3.67
N PRO A 58 4.64 -11.16 -3.46
CA PRO A 58 5.53 -11.51 -4.55
C PRO A 58 5.04 -12.78 -5.26
N PRO A 59 5.22 -12.89 -6.59
CA PRO A 59 4.96 -14.13 -7.29
C PRO A 59 5.83 -15.26 -6.72
N GLU A 60 5.27 -16.46 -6.61
CA GLU A 60 6.03 -17.62 -6.12
C GLU A 60 7.10 -18.01 -7.14
N SER A 61 8.36 -18.00 -6.71
CA SER A 61 9.47 -18.48 -7.53
C SER A 61 9.52 -20.02 -7.47
N PRO A 62 9.55 -20.73 -8.61
CA PRO A 62 9.76 -22.17 -8.62
C PRO A 62 11.19 -22.57 -8.19
N LEU A 63 12.12 -21.62 -8.18
CA LEU A 63 13.52 -21.81 -7.77
C LEU A 63 13.80 -21.35 -6.33
N ARG A 64 12.75 -21.08 -5.54
CA ARG A 64 12.95 -20.70 -4.14
C ARG A 64 13.47 -21.89 -3.33
N ASP A 65 14.28 -21.58 -2.32
CA ASP A 65 14.66 -22.57 -1.32
C ASP A 65 13.41 -23.18 -0.65
N PRO A 66 13.49 -24.45 -0.21
CA PRO A 66 12.42 -25.07 0.55
C PRO A 66 12.13 -24.26 1.81
N LEU A 67 10.85 -24.21 2.20
CA LEU A 67 10.46 -23.55 3.45
C LEU A 67 11.02 -24.34 4.64
N PRO A 68 11.34 -23.68 5.76
CA PRO A 68 11.81 -24.38 6.95
C PRO A 68 10.80 -25.43 7.42
N ALA A 69 11.30 -26.44 8.11
CA ALA A 69 10.45 -27.44 8.77
C ALA A 69 9.44 -26.73 9.69
N GLY A 70 8.17 -27.14 9.58
CA GLY A 70 7.08 -26.55 10.36
C GLY A 70 6.49 -25.25 9.81
N HIS A 71 6.81 -24.86 8.58
CA HIS A 71 6.10 -23.77 7.94
C HIS A 71 4.66 -24.18 7.54
N PRO A 72 3.61 -23.36 7.76
CA PRO A 72 2.22 -23.72 7.44
C PRO A 72 1.99 -24.18 5.99
N ARG A 73 2.68 -23.54 5.03
CA ARG A 73 2.63 -23.96 3.62
C ARG A 73 3.27 -25.34 3.37
N SER A 74 4.34 -25.70 4.09
CA SER A 74 4.93 -27.05 4.00
C SER A 74 3.99 -28.09 4.61
N TRP A 75 3.33 -27.76 5.73
CA TRP A 75 2.31 -28.61 6.32
C TRP A 75 1.16 -28.87 5.36
N GLY A 76 0.62 -27.82 4.74
CA GLY A 76 -0.41 -27.94 3.72
C GLY A 76 -0.01 -28.85 2.56
N ALA A 77 1.24 -28.75 2.09
CA ALA A 77 1.75 -29.63 1.04
C ALA A 77 1.86 -31.10 1.48
N LEU A 78 2.20 -31.36 2.75
CA LEU A 78 2.32 -32.73 3.30
C LEU A 78 0.96 -33.37 3.59
N THR A 79 -0.04 -32.59 3.98
CA THR A 79 -1.36 -33.10 4.36
C THR A 79 -2.39 -33.08 3.23
N GLN A 80 -2.04 -32.52 2.07
CA GLN A 80 -2.91 -32.51 0.89
C GLN A 80 -3.34 -33.93 0.51
N GLY A 81 -4.65 -34.15 0.36
CA GLY A 81 -5.22 -35.46 0.05
C GLY A 81 -5.27 -36.45 1.22
N THR A 82 -4.96 -36.01 2.45
CA THR A 82 -5.04 -36.83 3.67
C THR A 82 -6.22 -36.39 4.54
N VAL A 83 -6.52 -37.15 5.60
CA VAL A 83 -7.51 -36.76 6.62
C VAL A 83 -7.14 -35.48 7.38
N LEU A 84 -5.89 -35.02 7.25
CA LEU A 84 -5.38 -33.80 7.88
C LEU A 84 -5.41 -32.60 6.91
N GLU A 85 -5.95 -32.74 5.70
CA GLU A 85 -6.07 -31.62 4.76
C GLU A 85 -6.89 -30.47 5.36
N GLY A 86 -6.43 -29.23 5.16
CA GLY A 86 -7.06 -28.04 5.72
C GLY A 86 -6.78 -27.79 7.21
N THR A 87 -6.10 -28.70 7.91
CA THR A 87 -5.66 -28.44 9.28
C THR A 87 -4.50 -27.44 9.30
N SER A 88 -4.52 -26.52 10.26
CA SER A 88 -3.39 -25.61 10.49
C SER A 88 -2.19 -26.39 11.03
N TYR A 89 -0.98 -25.94 10.68
CA TYR A 89 0.23 -26.51 11.27
C TYR A 89 0.20 -26.36 12.80
N PRO A 90 0.42 -27.44 13.57
CA PRO A 90 0.56 -27.34 15.01
C PRO A 90 1.89 -26.63 15.32
N MET A 91 1.85 -25.30 15.47
CA MET A 91 2.95 -24.54 16.07
C MET A 91 3.35 -25.21 17.39
N PRO A 92 4.65 -25.24 17.77
CA PRO A 92 5.10 -26.11 18.84
C PRO A 92 4.34 -25.80 20.15
N VAL A 93 3.56 -26.78 20.59
CA VAL A 93 2.96 -26.85 21.94
C VAL A 93 4.05 -27.11 22.99
N PHE A 94 5.28 -27.38 22.56
CA PHE A 94 6.46 -27.44 23.42
C PHE A 94 7.01 -26.04 23.66
N ALA A 95 6.29 -25.26 24.47
CA ALA A 95 6.94 -24.25 25.29
C ALA A 95 7.99 -24.96 26.15
N ARG A 96 9.22 -24.41 26.18
CA ARG A 96 10.18 -24.78 27.22
C ARG A 96 9.67 -24.34 28.58
#